data_AF-A0A7V0Q7N5-F1
#
_entry.id   AF-A0A7V0Q7N5-F1
#
_cell.length_a   1.000
_cell.length_b   1.000
_cell.length_c   1.000
_cell.angle_alpha   90.00
_cell.angle_beta   90.00
_cell.angle_gamma   90.00
#
_symmetry.space_group_name_H-M   'P 1'
#
loop_
_entity.id
_entity.type
_entity.pdbx_description
1 polymer ?
#
loop_
_entity_poly.entity_id
_entity_poly.type
_entity_poly.pdbx_seq_one_letter_code
_entity_poly.pdbx_strand_id
1 'polypeptide(L)'
;MEKQLQEIILKLKETIDKLGMEISEEVIFKESCSFLRGYYAGQNKTGSKQEAKKEKPTEKQVSFLKKNNMDIPETKQEAYTLIQKKING
;
A
#
# COMPACT_ATOMS: atom_id res chain seq x y z
N MET A 1 3.59 -11.90 -19.05
CA MET A 1 3.69 -10.43 -19.05
C MET A 1 2.82 -9.83 -20.15
N GLU A 2 3.01 -10.19 -21.42
CA GLU A 2 2.21 -9.66 -22.54
C GLU A 2 0.70 -9.88 -22.38
N LYS A 3 0.26 -11.11 -22.05
CA LYS A 3 -1.17 -11.40 -21.78
C LYS A 3 -1.77 -10.56 -20.64
N GLN A 4 -1.00 -10.30 -19.59
CA GLN A 4 -1.46 -9.51 -18.44
C GLN A 4 -1.57 -8.02 -18.77
N LEU A 5 -0.65 -7.49 -19.58
CA LEU A 5 -0.72 -6.12 -20.07
C LEU A 5 -1.95 -5.91 -20.96
N GLN A 6 -2.24 -6.86 -21.86
CA GLN A 6 -3.42 -6.81 -22.73
C GLN A 6 -4.73 -6.81 -21.92
N GLU A 7 -4.84 -7.65 -20.89
CA GLU A 7 -6.03 -7.68 -20.01
C GLU A 7 -6.24 -6.36 -19.25
N ILE A 8 -5.15 -5.73 -18.77
CA ILE A 8 -5.22 -4.45 -18.05
C ILE A 8 -5.64 -3.33 -19.00
N ILE A 9 -5.06 -3.28 -20.21
CA ILE A 9 -5.42 -2.30 -21.23
C ILE A 9 -6.90 -2.43 -21.59
N LEU A 10 -7.41 -3.66 -21.76
CA LEU A 10 -8.82 -3.91 -22.07
C LEU A 10 -9.75 -3.38 -20.97
N LYS A 11 -9.46 -3.68 -19.70
CA LYS A 11 -10.25 -3.20 -18.55
C LYS A 11 -10.23 -1.68 -18.41
N LEU A 12 -9.09 -1.05 -18.70
CA LEU A 12 -8.98 0.41 -18.69
C LEU A 12 -9.82 1.02 -19.79
N LYS A 13 -9.75 0.49 -21.02
CA LYS A 13 -10.60 0.93 -22.14
C LYS A 13 -12.09 0.82 -21.78
N GLU A 14 -12.54 -0.34 -21.28
CA GLU A 14 -13.94 -0.53 -20.86
C GLU A 14 -14.38 0.46 -19.77
N THR A 15 -13.48 0.82 -18.85
CA THR A 15 -13.78 1.76 -17.76
C THR A 15 -13.88 3.19 -18.31
N ILE A 16 -12.96 3.57 -19.18
CA ILE A 16 -12.92 4.88 -19.85
C ILE A 16 -14.20 5.09 -20.68
N ASP A 17 -14.60 4.07 -21.45
CA ASP A 17 -15.84 4.10 -22.25
C ASP A 17 -17.08 4.27 -21.37
N LYS A 18 -17.17 3.55 -20.23
CA LYS A 18 -18.27 3.68 -19.27
C LYS A 18 -18.35 5.07 -18.63
N LEU A 19 -17.20 5.72 -18.45
CA LEU A 19 -17.12 7.06 -17.88
C LEU A 19 -17.33 8.17 -18.93
N GLY A 20 -17.47 7.81 -20.21
CA GLY A 20 -17.62 8.77 -21.30
C GLY A 20 -16.40 9.68 -21.46
N MET A 21 -15.22 9.18 -21.10
CA MET A 21 -13.97 9.93 -21.16
C MET A 21 -13.26 9.66 -22.49
N GLU A 22 -12.72 10.70 -23.13
CA GLU A 22 -11.81 10.53 -24.26
C GLU A 22 -10.36 10.54 -23.76
N ILE A 23 -9.71 9.39 -23.83
CA ILE A 23 -8.30 9.21 -23.46
C ILE A 23 -7.57 8.54 -24.62
N SER A 24 -6.39 9.06 -24.99
CA SER A 24 -5.59 8.48 -26.08
C SER A 24 -5.03 7.11 -25.71
N GLU A 25 -4.84 6.26 -26.72
CA GLU A 25 -4.26 4.92 -26.54
C GLU A 25 -2.85 4.96 -25.94
N GLU A 26 -2.08 6.02 -26.24
CA GLU A 26 -0.75 6.24 -25.67
C GLU A 26 -0.79 6.42 -24.14
N VAL A 27 -1.78 7.18 -23.63
CA VAL A 27 -1.95 7.39 -22.19
C VAL A 27 -2.36 6.08 -21.52
N ILE A 28 -3.29 5.33 -22.12
CA ILE A 28 -3.71 4.01 -21.61
C ILE A 28 -2.52 3.07 -21.51
N PHE A 29 -1.66 3.04 -22.53
CA PHE A 29 -0.46 2.20 -22.56
C PHE A 29 0.56 2.60 -21.47
N LYS A 30 0.83 3.90 -21.31
CA LYS A 30 1.75 4.42 -20.29
C LYS A 30 1.29 4.08 -18.89
N GLU A 31 0.02 4.32 -18.58
CA GLU A 31 -0.55 4.04 -17.26
C GLU A 31 -0.59 2.54 -16.97
N SER A 32 -0.92 1.71 -17.97
CA SER A 32 -0.89 0.24 -17.83
C SER A 32 0.52 -0.28 -17.52
N CYS A 33 1.53 0.25 -18.20
CA CYS A 33 2.94 -0.08 -17.93
C CYS A 33 3.39 0.38 -16.53
N SER A 34 2.98 1.59 -16.12
CA SER A 34 3.25 2.14 -14.79
C SER A 34 2.65 1.27 -13.69
N PHE A 35 1.38 0.87 -13.84
CA PHE A 35 0.67 -0.02 -12.94
C PHE A 35 1.38 -1.37 -12.79
N LEU A 36 1.71 -2.03 -13.91
CA LEU A 36 2.42 -3.31 -13.87
C LEU A 36 3.79 -3.19 -13.20
N ARG A 37 4.53 -2.11 -13.47
CA ARG A 37 5.81 -1.85 -12.82
C ARG A 37 5.64 -1.73 -11.30
N GLY A 38 4.63 -1.00 -10.83
CA GLY A 38 4.29 -0.89 -9.41
C GLY A 38 3.86 -2.23 -8.80
N TYR A 39 3.00 -2.97 -9.48
CA TYR A 39 2.54 -4.29 -9.06
C TYR A 39 3.71 -5.27 -8.89
N TYR A 40 4.59 -5.39 -9.87
CA TYR A 40 5.75 -6.27 -9.80
C TYR A 40 6.85 -5.75 -8.87
N ALA A 41 7.03 -4.44 -8.72
CA ALA A 41 7.90 -3.90 -7.68
C ALA A 41 7.39 -4.26 -6.27
N GLY A 42 6.07 -4.27 -6.07
CA GLY A 42 5.42 -4.78 -4.85
C GLY A 42 5.57 -6.30 -4.69
N GLN A 43 5.54 -7.06 -5.79
CA GLN A 43 5.79 -8.50 -5.76
C GLN A 43 7.26 -8.86 -5.48
N ASN A 44 8.22 -8.08 -6.00
CA ASN A 44 9.64 -8.25 -5.67
C ASN A 44 9.95 -7.88 -4.21
N LYS A 45 9.11 -7.04 -3.58
CA LYS A 45 9.12 -6.79 -2.13
C LYS A 45 8.44 -7.90 -1.31
N THR A 46 7.72 -8.83 -1.95
CA THR A 46 7.16 -10.02 -1.27
C THR A 46 7.96 -11.30 -1.55
N GLY A 47 8.82 -11.31 -2.57
CA GLY A 47 9.85 -12.34 -2.79
C GLY A 47 11.05 -12.26 -1.83
N SER A 48 11.22 -11.13 -1.16
CA SER A 48 12.13 -11.01 -0.02
C SER A 48 11.31 -11.15 1.27
N LYS A 49 11.25 -12.38 1.79
CA LYS A 49 11.43 -12.58 3.24
C LYS A 49 12.82 -12.05 3.63
N GLN A 50 13.08 -10.76 3.46
CA GLN A 50 13.83 -10.07 4.49
C GLN A 50 12.81 -9.97 5.61
N GLU A 51 13.08 -10.71 6.68
CA GLU A 51 12.50 -10.46 7.98
C GLU A 51 12.21 -8.96 8.08
N ALA A 52 10.94 -8.57 8.02
CA ALA A 52 10.54 -7.27 8.49
C ALA A 52 10.97 -7.31 9.95
N LYS A 53 12.20 -6.84 10.22
CA LYS A 53 12.72 -6.68 11.57
C LYS A 53 11.58 -5.99 12.28
N LYS A 54 10.92 -6.68 13.21
CA LYS A 54 9.82 -6.12 13.99
C LYS A 54 10.37 -4.83 14.57
N GLU A 55 10.06 -3.70 13.94
CA GLU A 55 10.59 -2.41 14.38
C GLU A 55 9.93 -2.18 15.73
N LYS A 56 10.74 -2.19 16.80
CA LYS A 56 10.25 -1.94 18.15
C LYS A 56 9.58 -0.55 18.19
N PRO A 57 8.57 -0.34 19.04
CA PRO A 57 8.00 0.97 19.24
C PRO A 57 9.07 2.01 19.58
N THR A 58 8.94 3.21 19.03
CA THR A 58 9.82 4.34 19.36
C THR A 58 9.62 4.77 20.82
N GLU A 59 10.63 5.37 21.45
CA GLU A 59 10.54 5.87 22.83
C GLU A 59 9.37 6.84 23.04
N LYS A 60 9.05 7.66 22.03
CA LYS A 60 7.88 8.56 22.05
C LYS A 60 6.57 7.77 22.12
N GLN A 61 6.43 6.70 21.34
CA GLN A 61 5.25 5.84 21.37
C GLN A 61 5.14 5.10 22.71
N VAL A 62 6.25 4.54 23.21
CA VAL A 62 6.28 3.87 24.53
C VAL A 62 5.90 4.84 25.65
N SER A 63 6.43 6.07 25.62
CA SER A 63 6.13 7.09 26.63
C SER A 63 4.66 7.50 26.62
N PHE A 64 4.06 7.66 25.43
CA PHE A 64 2.64 7.94 25.31
C PHE A 64 1.80 6.79 25.87
N LEU A 65 2.12 5.54 25.50
CA LEU A 65 1.38 4.35 25.95
C LEU A 65 1.46 4.18 27.47
N LYS A 66 2.66 4.33 28.05
CA LYS A 66 2.85 4.30 29.51
C LYS A 66 2.06 5.40 30.22
N LYS A 67 2.10 6.64 29.71
CA LYS A 67 1.36 7.78 30.29
C LYS A 67 -0.17 7.55 30.28
N ASN A 68 -0.68 6.76 29.34
CA ASN A 68 -2.10 6.46 29.19
C ASN A 68 -2.50 5.08 29.77
N ASN A 69 -1.62 4.43 30.54
CA ASN A 69 -1.85 3.09 31.11
C ASN A 69 -2.25 2.04 30.06
N MET A 70 -1.61 2.06 28.89
CA MET A 70 -1.86 1.13 27.80
C MET A 70 -0.73 0.10 27.68
N ASP A 71 -1.05 -1.10 27.20
CA ASP A 71 -0.07 -2.14 26.92
C ASP A 71 0.96 -1.69 25.87
N ILE A 72 2.21 -2.13 26.04
CA ILE A 72 3.30 -1.84 25.11
C ILE A 72 3.40 -3.01 24.12
N PRO A 73 3.03 -2.82 22.85
CA PRO A 73 3.06 -3.90 21.88
C PRO A 73 4.48 -4.15 21.38
N GLU A 74 4.68 -5.28 20.68
CA GLU A 74 6.01 -5.66 20.18
C GLU A 74 6.45 -4.83 18.97
N THR A 75 5.49 -4.26 18.23
CA THR A 75 5.77 -3.56 16.97
C THR A 75 5.34 -2.09 16.99
N LYS A 76 6.10 -1.29 16.24
CA LYS A 76 5.83 0.14 16.00
C LYS A 76 4.46 0.39 15.36
N GLN A 77 4.00 -0.54 14.51
CA GLN A 77 2.70 -0.44 13.86
C GLN A 77 1.56 -0.63 14.85
N GLU A 78 1.63 -1.67 15.70
CA GLU A 78 0.65 -1.89 16.76
C GLU A 78 0.62 -0.71 17.75
N ALA A 79 1.79 -0.17 18.10
CA ALA A 79 1.88 1.00 18.97
C ALA A 79 1.19 2.21 18.35
N TYR A 80 1.37 2.44 17.04
CA TYR A 80 0.70 3.51 16.32
C TYR A 80 -0.83 3.34 16.33
N THR A 81 -1.32 2.13 16.04
CA THR A 81 -2.76 1.83 16.04
C THR A 81 -3.40 2.06 17.41
N LEU A 82 -2.76 1.63 18.50
CA LEU A 82 -3.26 1.86 19.86
C LEU A 82 -3.34 3.34 20.20
N ILE A 83 -2.32 4.12 19.86
CA ILE A 83 -2.29 5.58 20.07
C ILE A 83 -3.44 6.26 19.32
N GLN A 84 -3.63 5.94 18.03
CA GLN A 84 -4.71 6.54 17.24
C GLN A 84 -6.10 6.20 17.80
N LYS A 85 -6.32 4.96 18.24
CA LYS A 85 -7.58 4.58 18.90
C LYS A 85 -7.83 5.40 20.17
N LYS A 86 -6.79 5.71 20.94
CA LYS A 86 -6.91 6.51 22.17
C LYS A 86 -7.13 8.01 21.92
N ILE A 87 -6.62 8.53 20.81
CA ILE A 87 -6.81 9.95 20.44
C ILE A 87 -8.19 10.17 19.82
N ASN A 88 -8.67 9.21 19.02
CA ASN A 88 -9.91 9.36 18.23
C ASN A 88 -11.15 8.71 18.89
N GLY A 89 -10.99 8.05 20.04
CA GLY A 89 -12.07 7.45 20.82
C GLY A 89 -12.23 8.15 22.15
#